data_AF-A0A6V7IRB8-F1
#
_entry.id   AF-A0A6V7IRB8-F1
#
_cell.length_a   1.000
_cell.length_b   1.000
_cell.length_c   1.000
_cell.angle_alpha   90.00
_cell.angle_beta   90.00
_cell.angle_gamma   90.00
#
_symmetry.space_group_name_H-M   'P 1'
#
loop_
_entity.id
_entity.type
_entity.pdbx_description
1 polymer ?
#
loop_
_entity_poly.entity_id
_entity_poly.type
_entity_poly.pdbx_seq_one_letter_code
_entity_poly.pdbx_strand_id
1 'polypeptide(L)' 'NSECKFGELFSKLLMHESNEIVIKTAKAIAEIAKTQSGRLKCTNCDLITALMQLMEKSDVEILTQASRALGNICYEN' A
#
# COMPACT_ATOMS: atom_id res chain seq x y z
N ASN A 1 -15.01 -13.38 1.68
CA ASN A 1 -13.86 -14.19 2.15
C ASN A 1 -12.54 -13.90 1.40
N SER A 2 -12.57 -13.41 0.15
CA SER A 2 -11.35 -13.13 -0.64
C SER A 2 -10.73 -11.74 -0.40
N GLU A 3 -11.53 -10.75 0.00
CA GLU A 3 -11.07 -9.36 0.21
C GLU A 3 -10.18 -9.21 1.45
N CYS A 4 -10.46 -9.98 2.51
CA CYS A 4 -9.62 -10.01 3.73
C CYS A 4 -8.21 -10.55 3.43
N LYS A 5 -8.09 -11.54 2.54
CA LYS A 5 -6.79 -12.12 2.14
C LYS A 5 -5.91 -11.16 1.36
N PHE A 6 -6.51 -10.22 0.62
CA PHE A 6 -5.77 -9.23 -0.14
C PHE A 6 -5.04 -8.26 0.81
N GLY A 7 -5.76 -7.62 1.72
CA GLY A 7 -5.17 -6.68 2.68
C GLY A 7 -4.08 -7.33 3.55
N GLU A 8 -4.32 -8.56 4.04
CA GLU A 8 -3.36 -9.28 4.88
C GLU A 8 -2.05 -9.60 4.13
N LEU A 9 -2.15 -10.08 2.88
CA LEU A 9 -0.97 -10.42 2.07
C LEU A 9 -0.11 -9.18 1.80
N PHE A 10 -0.73 -8.08 1.35
CA PHE A 10 0.00 -6.85 1.05
C PHE A 10 0.60 -6.24 2.32
N SER A 11 -0.10 -6.29 3.46
CA SER A 11 0.44 -5.81 4.73
C SER A 11 1.70 -6.60 5.15
N LYS A 12 1.69 -7.93 5.00
CA LYS A 12 2.87 -8.77 5.25
C LYS A 12 4.04 -8.42 4.33
N LEU A 13 3.77 -8.16 3.05
CA LEU A 13 4.81 -7.79 2.08
C LEU A 13 5.38 -6.37 2.32
N LEU A 14 4.57 -5.42 2.81
CA LEU A 14 5.03 -4.08 3.17
C LEU A 14 5.92 -4.07 4.42
N MET A 15 5.82 -5.08 5.27
CA MET A 15 6.64 -5.25 6.48
C MET A 15 7.84 -6.18 6.27
N HIS A 16 8.15 -6.51 5.01
CA HIS A 16 9.27 -7.37 4.68
C HIS A 16 10.62 -6.66 4.94
N GLU A 17 11.65 -7.41 5.33
CA GLU A 17 12.99 -6.87 5.64
C GLU A 17 13.69 -6.25 4.41
N SER A 18 13.38 -6.75 3.22
CA SER A 18 13.92 -6.25 1.96
C SER A 18 13.18 -5.02 1.46
N ASN A 19 13.89 -3.89 1.41
CA ASN A 19 13.38 -2.65 0.83
C ASN A 19 12.87 -2.83 -0.60
N GLU A 20 13.52 -3.67 -1.42
CA GLU A 20 13.07 -3.92 -2.80
C GLU A 20 11.67 -4.53 -2.85
N ILE A 21 11.37 -5.47 -1.93
CA ILE A 21 10.04 -6.07 -1.81
C ILE A 21 9.04 -5.02 -1.34
N VAL A 22 9.40 -4.21 -0.35
CA VAL A 22 8.53 -3.13 0.16
C VAL A 22 8.21 -2.13 -0.95
N ILE A 23 9.21 -1.66 -1.71
CA ILE A 23 9.07 -0.71 -2.82
C ILE A 23 8.14 -1.28 -3.90
N LYS A 24 8.40 -2.52 -4.35
CA LYS A 24 7.59 -3.17 -5.39
C LYS A 24 6.15 -3.38 -4.93
N THR A 25 5.97 -3.74 -3.67
CA THR A 25 4.64 -3.93 -3.05
C THR A 25 3.87 -2.62 -2.99
N ALA A 26 4.49 -1.55 -2.45
CA ALA A 26 3.88 -0.22 -2.38
C ALA A 26 3.53 0.32 -3.78
N LYS A 27 4.42 0.13 -4.75
CA LYS A 27 4.18 0.47 -6.16
C LYS A 27 2.98 -0.29 -6.73
N ALA A 28 2.89 -1.60 -6.50
CA ALA A 28 1.77 -2.41 -6.98
C ALA A 28 0.44 -1.92 -6.39
N ILE A 29 0.39 -1.61 -5.09
CA ILE A 29 -0.81 -1.06 -4.44
C ILE A 29 -1.18 0.29 -5.08
N ALA A 30 -0.21 1.17 -5.31
CA ALA A 30 -0.45 2.45 -5.96
C ALA A 30 -1.07 2.30 -7.35
N GLU A 31 -0.61 1.32 -8.14
CA GLU A 31 -1.17 1.04 -9.46
C GLU A 31 -2.57 0.43 -9.39
N ILE A 32 -2.83 -0.47 -8.43
CA ILE A 32 -4.17 -1.05 -8.22
C ILE A 32 -5.18 0.04 -7.84
N ALA A 33 -4.80 0.94 -6.93
CA ALA A 33 -5.64 2.02 -6.42
C ALA A 33 -5.96 3.12 -7.46
N LYS A 34 -5.43 3.06 -8.69
CA LYS A 34 -5.85 3.97 -9.77
C LYS A 34 -7.29 3.76 -10.24
N THR A 35 -7.86 2.59 -9.98
CA THR A 35 -9.22 2.24 -10.38
C THR A 35 -10.17 2.23 -9.18
N GLN A 36 -11.44 2.59 -9.37
CA GLN A 36 -12.43 2.57 -8.28
C GLN A 36 -12.54 1.19 -7.59
N SER A 37 -12.56 0.10 -8.37
CA SER A 37 -12.61 -1.25 -7.80
C SER A 37 -11.34 -1.59 -7.02
N GLY A 38 -10.18 -1.11 -7.47
CA GLY A 38 -8.91 -1.27 -6.75
C GLY A 38 -8.88 -0.47 -5.45
N ARG A 39 -9.35 0.78 -5.46
CA ARG A 39 -9.48 1.62 -4.25
C ARG A 39 -10.26 0.91 -3.16
N LEU A 40 -11.46 0.40 -3.49
CA LEU A 40 -12.31 -0.32 -2.53
C LEU A 40 -11.60 -1.54 -1.89
N LYS A 41 -10.74 -2.24 -2.64
CA LYS A 41 -9.93 -3.36 -2.12
C LYS A 41 -8.77 -2.89 -1.24
N CYS A 42 -8.28 -1.68 -1.47
CA CYS A 42 -7.17 -1.08 -0.76
C CYS A 42 -7.60 -0.26 0.48
N THR A 43 -8.89 -0.03 0.71
CA THR A 43 -9.44 0.64 1.91
C THR A 43 -9.40 -0.25 3.18
N ASN A 44 -8.48 -1.21 3.25
CA ASN A 44 -8.31 -2.06 4.43
C ASN A 44 -7.49 -1.30 5.50
N CYS A 45 -7.98 -1.24 6.75
CA CYS A 45 -7.33 -0.52 7.84
C CYS A 45 -5.89 -0.97 8.09
N ASP A 46 -5.60 -2.26 8.02
CA ASP A 46 -4.25 -2.79 8.26
C ASP A 46 -3.30 -2.36 7.14
N LEU A 47 -3.79 -2.37 5.89
CA LEU A 47 -3.03 -1.93 4.73
C LEU A 47 -2.71 -0.43 4.79
N ILE A 48 -3.69 0.40 5.13
CA ILE A 48 -3.51 1.84 5.28
C ILE A 48 -2.52 2.12 6.42
N THR A 49 -2.66 1.44 7.55
CA THR A 49 -1.75 1.58 8.70
C THR A 49 -0.32 1.20 8.31
N ALA A 50 -0.15 0.09 7.58
CA ALA A 50 1.16 -0.34 7.08
C ALA A 50 1.78 0.70 6.14
N LEU A 51 0.99 1.28 5.22
CA LEU A 51 1.45 2.35 4.33
C LEU A 51 1.82 3.63 5.10
N MET A 52 1.06 3.99 6.14
CA MET A 52 1.38 5.13 7.01
C MET A 52 2.70 4.92 7.77
N GLN A 53 2.95 3.71 8.28
CA GLN A 53 4.22 3.39 8.95
C GLN A 53 5.43 3.51 8.02
N LEU A 54 5.27 3.26 6.72
CA LEU A 54 6.34 3.47 5.74
C LEU A 54 6.71 4.94 5.55
N MET A 55 5.83 5.88 5.92
CA MET A 55 6.10 7.32 5.86
C MET A 55 7.14 7.78 6.89
N GLU A 56 7.50 6.94 7.85
CA GLU A 56 8.55 7.21 8.84
C GLU A 56 9.94 6.75 8.37
N LYS A 57 10.05 6.08 7.22
CA LYS A 57 11.32 5.61 6.66
C LYS A 57 12.10 6.78 6.04
N SER A 58 13.43 6.67 5.98
CA SER A 58 14.30 7.65 5.30
C SER A 58 14.53 7.34 3.81
N ASP A 59 14.08 6.18 3.34
CA ASP A 59 14.25 5.76 1.94
C ASP A 59 13.25 6.50 1.04
N VAL A 60 13.77 7.36 0.17
CA VAL A 60 12.98 8.23 -0.71
C VAL A 60 12.09 7.43 -1.66
N GLU A 61 12.54 6.25 -2.12
CA GLU A 61 11.76 5.46 -3.05
C GLU A 61 10.58 4.78 -2.33
N ILE A 62 10.80 4.25 -1.12
CA ILE A 62 9.72 3.76 -0.26
C ILE A 62 8.70 4.86 0.00
N LEU A 63 9.16 6.04 0.44
CA LEU A 63 8.30 7.20 0.72
C LEU A 63 7.47 7.60 -0.51
N THR A 64 8.10 7.64 -1.68
CA THR A 64 7.43 8.00 -2.94
C THR A 64 6.32 7.02 -3.27
N GLN A 65 6.59 5.71 -3.22
CA GLN A 65 5.58 4.71 -3.57
C GLN A 65 4.47 4.62 -2.52
N ALA A 66 4.80 4.73 -1.23
CA ALA A 66 3.80 4.77 -0.15
C ALA A 66 2.89 5.99 -0.27
N SER A 67 3.46 7.17 -0.52
CA SER A 67 2.70 8.40 -0.75
C SER A 67 1.77 8.29 -1.96
N ARG A 68 2.25 7.72 -3.08
CA ARG A 68 1.43 7.47 -4.27
C ARG A 68 0.28 6.50 -3.96
N ALA A 69 0.55 5.44 -3.21
CA ALA A 69 -0.47 4.48 -2.81
C ALA A 69 -1.55 5.15 -1.96
N LEU A 70 -1.17 5.85 -0.90
CA LEU A 70 -2.11 6.57 -0.02
C LEU A 70 -2.92 7.62 -0.78
N GLY A 71 -2.26 8.43 -1.61
CA GLY A 71 -2.93 9.45 -2.43
C GLY A 71 -3.98 8.84 -3.37
N ASN A 72 -3.63 7.73 -4.04
CA ASN A 72 -4.57 7.04 -4.92
C ASN A 72 -5.72 6.37 -4.16
N ILE A 73 -5.47 5.80 -2.97
CA ILE A 73 -6.51 5.19 -2.14
C ILE A 73 -7.51 6.24 -1.63
N CYS A 74 -7.02 7.40 -1.20
CA CYS A 74 -7.85 8.49 -0.69
C CYS A 74 -8.53 9.33 -1.78
N TYR A 75 -8.16 9.15 -3.05
CA TYR A 75 -8.76 9.90 -4.16
C TYR A 75 -10.25 9.54 -4.34
N GLU A 76 -11.13 10.54 -4.26
CA GLU A 76 -12.61 10.43 -4.38
C GLU A 76 -13.31 9.60 -3.29
N ASN A 77 -12.67 9.34 -2.14
CA ASN A 77 -13.35 8.87 -0.92
C ASN A 77 -13.92 10.03 -0.09
#